data_AF-A0A6J6D4E0-F1
#
_entry.id   AF-A0A6J6D4E0-F1
#
_cell.length_a   1.000
_cell.length_b   1.000
_cell.length_c   1.000
_cell.angle_alpha   90.00
_cell.angle_beta   90.00
_cell.angle_gamma   90.00
#
_symmetry.space_group_name_H-M   'P 1'
#
loop_
_entity.id
_entity.type
_entity.pdbx_description
1 polymer ?
#
loop_
_entity_poly.entity_id
_entity_poly.type
_entity_poly.pdbx_seq_one_letter_code
_entity_poly.pdbx_strand_id
1 'polypeptide(L)'
;MTPPRLRSFIPVVILCAVLSACLDATPGRDVLQLNNVGRIPGINSAGGAVVVNGVRASYANYEGSPLGSRADGNKLLVLGDSILAATASRYGGSMCSALVPLGWSVAVEAEAGQMVGFGRTVLKDRIYEGWNAAVVFLGTNYGGSATNYSRDLTAIVDALAPRPTLLLTASLFKPVMQDVNTVIRTVASKYPNVAVLDWGTASAQPGLMNRDNVHPNDTGRQVLVGSIAAALGNAPVGTGSCLPSKYTDDSLVTGDNTMPSSTLVGQSTVPGSSTIAPQITTTTTIAPPVVTTVP
;
A
#
# COMPACT_ATOMS: atom_id res chain seq x y z
N MET A 1 71.87 -48.23 18.36
CA MET A 1 72.66 -47.86 19.55
C MET A 1 72.46 -46.37 19.81
N THR A 2 71.90 -46.03 20.97
CA THR A 2 71.83 -44.71 21.64
C THR A 2 73.17 -44.39 22.33
N PRO A 3 73.41 -43.22 23.01
CA PRO A 3 72.82 -41.85 23.02
C PRO A 3 74.00 -40.80 22.92
N PRO A 4 74.05 -39.54 23.49
CA PRO A 4 73.16 -38.73 24.36
C PRO A 4 72.76 -37.34 23.77
N ARG A 5 71.54 -36.83 23.99
CA ARG A 5 70.97 -36.09 25.15
C ARG A 5 71.67 -34.78 25.50
N LEU A 6 71.00 -33.64 25.23
CA LEU A 6 71.10 -32.42 26.03
C LEU A 6 69.68 -31.86 26.29
N ARG A 7 69.44 -31.50 27.56
CA ARG A 7 68.18 -31.00 28.13
C ARG A 7 68.11 -29.48 27.93
N SER A 8 66.92 -28.93 27.69
CA SER A 8 66.65 -27.53 28.01
C SER A 8 65.24 -27.35 28.56
N PHE A 9 65.16 -26.56 29.63
CA PHE A 9 64.03 -26.31 30.51
C PHE A 9 63.05 -25.29 29.91
N ILE A 10 61.74 -25.49 30.07
CA ILE A 10 60.72 -24.45 29.89
C ILE A 10 59.91 -24.39 31.19
N PRO A 11 59.73 -23.21 31.82
CA PRO A 11 58.97 -23.09 33.05
C PRO A 11 57.46 -23.08 32.76
N VAL A 12 56.75 -23.75 33.66
CA VAL A 12 55.29 -23.79 33.80
C VAL A 12 54.84 -22.51 34.51
N VAL A 13 53.83 -21.82 33.98
CA VAL A 13 53.06 -20.80 34.71
C VAL A 13 51.66 -21.33 34.93
N ILE A 14 51.27 -21.45 36.20
CA ILE A 14 50.01 -21.97 36.73
C ILE A 14 49.34 -20.87 37.59
N LEU A 15 48.01 -20.70 37.41
CA LEU A 15 46.97 -20.13 38.33
C LEU A 15 47.08 -18.63 38.72
N CYS A 16 46.04 -17.83 38.98
CA CYS A 16 44.64 -17.99 39.45
C CYS A 16 43.83 -16.74 38.97
N ALA A 17 42.61 -16.83 38.40
CA ALA A 17 41.27 -16.96 39.01
C ALA A 17 40.69 -15.67 39.67
N VAL A 18 39.60 -15.10 39.11
CA VAL A 18 38.48 -14.51 39.87
C VAL A 18 37.17 -14.65 39.07
N LEU A 19 36.15 -15.23 39.70
CA LEU A 19 34.76 -15.34 39.26
C LEU A 19 34.00 -14.01 39.46
N SER A 20 33.10 -13.66 38.54
CA SER A 20 31.87 -12.93 38.88
C SER A 20 30.77 -13.29 37.91
N ALA A 21 29.85 -14.12 38.39
CA ALA A 21 28.54 -14.31 37.84
C ALA A 21 27.58 -13.39 38.62
N CYS A 22 26.83 -12.55 37.90
CA CYS A 22 25.54 -12.08 38.35
C CYS A 22 24.57 -12.25 37.17
N LEU A 23 23.70 -13.26 37.27
CA LEU A 23 22.39 -13.21 36.64
C LEU A 23 21.54 -12.26 37.47
N ASP A 24 20.89 -11.31 36.81
CA ASP A 24 19.56 -10.87 37.22
C ASP A 24 18.68 -10.80 35.97
N ALA A 25 17.60 -11.57 36.03
CA ALA A 25 16.57 -11.65 35.01
C ALA A 25 15.32 -10.90 35.50
N THR A 26 14.84 -9.97 34.66
CA THR A 26 13.49 -9.35 34.60
C THR A 26 13.07 -8.44 35.78
N PRO A 27 12.26 -7.37 35.58
CA PRO A 27 11.20 -7.21 34.57
C PRO A 27 11.18 -5.87 33.82
N GLY A 28 10.52 -5.83 32.68
CA GLY A 28 10.24 -4.59 31.94
C GLY A 28 10.65 -4.71 30.48
N ARG A 29 9.81 -5.38 29.68
CA ARG A 29 9.78 -5.03 28.26
C ARG A 29 9.26 -3.61 28.19
N ASP A 30 10.17 -2.65 28.14
CA ASP A 30 9.87 -1.34 27.61
C ASP A 30 9.36 -1.55 26.19
N VAL A 31 8.03 -1.65 26.08
CA VAL A 31 7.35 -1.42 24.83
C VAL A 31 7.59 0.05 24.54
N LEU A 32 8.65 0.35 23.79
CA LEU A 32 8.82 1.63 23.13
C LEU A 32 7.65 1.79 22.15
N GLN A 33 6.50 2.25 22.67
CA GLN A 33 5.47 2.88 21.85
C GLN A 33 6.01 4.24 21.43
N LEU A 34 6.70 4.26 20.29
CA LEU A 34 7.08 5.49 19.61
C LEU A 34 5.87 5.97 18.78
N ASN A 35 4.95 6.67 19.45
CA ASN A 35 3.97 7.50 18.78
C ASN A 35 4.68 8.78 18.31
N ASN A 36 4.59 9.10 17.01
CA ASN A 36 4.88 10.44 16.46
C ASN A 36 6.32 10.98 16.56
N VAL A 37 7.35 10.19 16.22
CA VAL A 37 8.64 10.78 15.80
C VAL A 37 8.87 10.57 14.31
N GLY A 38 9.14 11.67 13.62
CA GLY A 38 9.54 11.69 12.21
C GLY A 38 10.79 10.86 11.96
N ARG A 39 10.88 10.36 10.72
CA ARG A 39 12.02 9.62 10.18
C ARG A 39 13.35 10.23 10.64
N ILE A 40 14.25 9.39 11.16
CA ILE A 40 15.67 9.73 11.23
C ILE A 40 16.18 9.81 9.77
N PRO A 41 16.70 10.95 9.29
CA PRO A 41 17.26 11.03 7.95
C PRO A 41 18.41 10.02 7.79
N GLY A 42 18.34 9.17 6.76
CA GLY A 42 19.44 8.27 6.37
C GLY A 42 19.25 6.77 6.62
N ILE A 43 18.14 6.31 7.21
CA ILE A 43 17.87 4.86 7.34
C ILE A 43 16.84 4.41 6.29
N ASN A 44 17.30 3.63 5.32
CA ASN A 44 16.48 2.96 4.29
C ASN A 44 15.69 1.77 4.86
N SER A 45 14.87 1.96 5.89
CA SER A 45 14.04 0.87 6.44
C SER A 45 12.63 0.91 5.86
N ALA A 46 12.47 0.35 4.67
CA ALA A 46 11.17 -0.08 4.17
C ALA A 46 10.81 -1.48 4.70
N GLY A 47 10.79 -1.62 6.03
CA GLY A 47 10.62 -2.90 6.72
C GLY A 47 10.52 -2.74 8.24
N GLY A 48 9.88 -1.66 8.69
CA GLY A 48 9.71 -1.36 10.11
C GLY A 48 8.53 -2.13 10.71
N ALA A 49 8.73 -2.67 11.92
CA ALA A 49 7.63 -3.19 12.72
C ALA A 49 6.69 -2.04 13.14
N VAL A 50 5.39 -2.28 13.07
CA VAL A 50 4.31 -1.34 13.38
C VAL A 50 3.23 -2.03 14.20
N VAL A 51 2.49 -1.24 14.97
CA VAL A 51 1.28 -1.70 15.65
C VAL A 51 0.10 -0.92 15.09
N VAL A 52 -0.81 -1.63 14.45
CA VAL A 52 -1.96 -1.07 13.75
C VAL A 52 -3.22 -1.74 14.32
N ASN A 53 -4.11 -0.96 14.93
CA ASN A 53 -5.31 -1.47 15.62
C ASN A 53 -5.01 -2.62 16.61
N GLY A 54 -3.88 -2.54 17.33
CA GLY A 54 -3.45 -3.58 18.27
C GLY A 54 -2.79 -4.82 17.63
N VAL A 55 -2.72 -4.89 16.30
CA VAL A 55 -2.04 -5.96 15.56
C VAL A 55 -0.59 -5.55 15.30
N ARG A 56 0.36 -6.40 15.70
CA ARG A 56 1.78 -6.25 15.32
C ARG A 56 1.97 -6.72 13.89
N ALA A 57 2.50 -5.85 13.04
CA ALA A 57 2.83 -6.15 11.66
C ALA A 57 4.14 -5.47 11.28
N SER A 58 4.58 -5.66 10.05
CA SER A 58 5.71 -4.98 9.41
C SER A 58 5.26 -4.45 8.07
N TYR A 59 5.81 -3.29 7.67
CA TYR A 59 5.62 -2.81 6.31
C TYR A 59 6.22 -3.76 5.27
N ALA A 60 5.68 -3.70 4.06
CA ALA A 60 6.18 -4.48 2.94
C ALA A 60 7.61 -4.07 2.57
N ASN A 61 8.43 -5.08 2.27
CA ASN A 61 9.80 -4.88 1.82
C ASN A 61 9.82 -4.11 0.51
N TYR A 62 10.75 -3.16 0.40
CA TYR A 62 10.92 -2.36 -0.79
C TYR A 62 12.24 -2.72 -1.50
N GLU A 63 12.11 -3.08 -2.77
CA GLU A 63 13.21 -3.46 -3.65
C GLU A 63 13.47 -2.28 -4.62
N GLY A 64 14.38 -1.37 -4.26
CA GLY A 64 14.73 -0.18 -5.07
C GLY A 64 15.22 1.00 -4.22
N SER A 65 15.46 2.17 -4.83
CA SER A 65 15.65 3.44 -4.07
C SER A 65 14.34 4.23 -4.04
N PRO A 66 13.99 4.93 -2.95
CA PRO A 66 12.67 5.56 -2.78
C PRO A 66 12.23 6.40 -4.00
N LEU A 67 10.95 6.32 -4.36
CA LEU A 67 10.45 6.95 -5.59
C LEU A 67 10.47 8.48 -5.54
N GLY A 68 10.19 9.09 -4.38
CA GLY A 68 10.06 10.54 -4.25
C GLY A 68 11.31 11.32 -4.60
N SER A 69 12.50 10.75 -4.34
CA SER A 69 13.77 11.37 -4.73
C SER A 69 14.09 11.25 -6.21
N ARG A 70 13.30 10.49 -6.98
CA ARG A 70 13.50 10.24 -8.41
C ARG A 70 12.43 10.90 -9.29
N ALA A 71 11.38 11.45 -8.69
CA ALA A 71 10.30 12.10 -9.42
C ALA A 71 10.65 13.56 -9.73
N ASP A 72 10.21 14.05 -10.88
CA ASP A 72 10.43 15.45 -11.31
C ASP A 72 9.27 16.39 -10.90
N GLY A 73 8.39 15.92 -10.01
CA GLY A 73 7.19 16.63 -9.57
C GLY A 73 6.39 15.78 -8.60
N ASN A 74 5.17 16.20 -8.29
CA ASN A 74 4.37 15.60 -7.22
C ASN A 74 3.05 14.95 -7.68
N LYS A 75 2.78 14.86 -8.99
CA LYS A 75 1.55 14.26 -9.48
C LYS A 75 1.70 12.74 -9.60
N LEU A 76 0.95 12.00 -8.79
CA LEU A 76 1.01 10.54 -8.66
C LEU A 76 -0.23 9.89 -9.26
N LEU A 77 -0.03 8.98 -10.22
CA LEU A 77 -1.07 8.12 -10.75
C LEU A 77 -1.05 6.76 -10.05
N VAL A 78 -2.13 6.39 -9.38
CA VAL A 78 -2.28 5.10 -8.72
C VAL A 78 -3.21 4.23 -9.55
N LEU A 79 -2.69 3.15 -10.13
CA LEU A 79 -3.42 2.18 -10.94
C LEU A 79 -3.66 0.91 -10.13
N GLY A 80 -4.90 0.44 -10.02
CA GLY A 80 -5.13 -0.83 -9.32
C GLY A 80 -6.46 -1.52 -9.56
N ASP A 81 -6.61 -2.65 -8.88
CA ASP A 81 -7.84 -3.45 -8.83
C ASP A 81 -8.63 -3.19 -7.54
N SER A 82 -9.47 -4.14 -7.10
CA SER A 82 -10.28 -4.04 -5.88
C SER A 82 -9.47 -3.64 -4.65
N ILE A 83 -8.20 -4.05 -4.54
CA ILE A 83 -7.38 -3.79 -3.35
C ILE A 83 -7.05 -2.30 -3.24
N LEU A 84 -6.69 -1.63 -4.33
CA LEU A 84 -6.44 -0.18 -4.30
C LEU A 84 -7.73 0.63 -4.43
N ALA A 85 -8.75 0.11 -5.09
CA ALA A 85 -10.08 0.70 -5.10
C ALA A 85 -10.58 0.91 -3.66
N ALA A 86 -10.37 -0.07 -2.76
CA ALA A 86 -10.70 0.01 -1.34
C ALA A 86 -9.96 1.11 -0.55
N THR A 87 -8.99 1.79 -1.16
CA THR A 87 -8.24 2.92 -0.57
C THR A 87 -8.64 4.28 -1.15
N ALA A 88 -9.49 4.29 -2.18
CA ALA A 88 -9.95 5.49 -2.87
C ALA A 88 -10.91 6.32 -1.99
N SER A 89 -11.14 7.57 -2.39
CA SER A 89 -12.01 8.53 -1.68
C SER A 89 -13.40 7.99 -1.38
N ARG A 90 -13.98 7.23 -2.31
CA ARG A 90 -15.30 6.58 -2.15
C ARG A 90 -15.36 5.53 -1.03
N TYR A 91 -14.22 5.08 -0.50
CA TYR A 91 -14.11 4.16 0.65
C TYR A 91 -13.32 4.75 1.83
N GLY A 92 -13.37 6.08 1.98
CA GLY A 92 -12.74 6.81 3.09
C GLY A 92 -11.37 7.41 2.76
N GLY A 93 -10.85 7.20 1.55
CA GLY A 93 -9.73 7.99 1.02
C GLY A 93 -8.36 7.74 1.67
N SER A 94 -8.14 6.59 2.29
CA SER A 94 -6.92 6.30 3.06
C SER A 94 -5.63 6.51 2.27
N MET A 95 -5.63 6.25 0.95
CA MET A 95 -4.47 6.51 0.09
C MET A 95 -4.14 8.01 0.05
N CYS A 96 -5.13 8.87 -0.19
CA CYS A 96 -4.94 10.30 -0.18
C CYS A 96 -4.54 10.80 1.22
N SER A 97 -5.19 10.32 2.28
CA SER A 97 -4.86 10.71 3.66
C SER A 97 -3.42 10.44 4.03
N ALA A 98 -2.81 9.37 3.51
CA ALA A 98 -1.42 9.04 3.76
C ALA A 98 -0.43 9.81 2.88
N LEU A 99 -0.80 10.13 1.63
CA LEU A 99 0.14 10.66 0.64
C LEU A 99 0.08 12.17 0.45
N VAL A 100 -1.09 12.81 0.66
CA VAL A 100 -1.23 14.26 0.57
C VAL A 100 -0.34 14.99 1.58
N PRO A 101 -0.24 14.57 2.86
CA PRO A 101 0.68 15.18 3.82
C PRO A 101 2.16 15.03 3.43
N LEU A 102 2.50 14.06 2.58
CA LEU A 102 3.84 13.88 2.02
C LEU A 102 4.08 14.74 0.77
N GLY A 103 3.12 15.58 0.38
CA GLY A 103 3.22 16.50 -0.75
C GLY A 103 2.71 15.95 -2.09
N TRP A 104 2.20 14.71 -2.14
CA TRP A 104 1.73 14.10 -3.40
C TRP A 104 0.32 14.55 -3.79
N SER A 105 0.16 14.88 -5.07
CA SER A 105 -1.12 15.08 -5.73
C SER A 105 -1.58 13.77 -6.36
N VAL A 106 -2.51 13.06 -5.73
CA VAL A 106 -2.80 11.65 -6.00
C VAL A 106 -4.13 11.47 -6.71
N ALA A 107 -4.14 10.74 -7.83
CA ALA A 107 -5.37 10.17 -8.40
C ALA A 107 -5.35 8.65 -8.27
N VAL A 108 -6.42 8.08 -7.68
CA VAL A 108 -6.58 6.64 -7.52
C VAL A 108 -7.52 6.12 -8.60
N GLU A 109 -6.95 5.61 -9.68
CA GLU A 109 -7.66 4.93 -10.76
C GLU A 109 -7.64 3.43 -10.50
N ALA A 110 -8.62 2.98 -9.74
CA ALA A 110 -8.76 1.60 -9.37
C ALA A 110 -10.23 1.21 -9.26
N GLU A 111 -10.56 0.05 -9.83
CA GLU A 111 -11.91 -0.49 -9.90
C GLU A 111 -11.90 -1.97 -9.49
N ALA A 112 -12.96 -2.39 -8.81
CA ALA A 112 -13.12 -3.77 -8.39
C ALA A 112 -13.13 -4.73 -9.59
N GLY A 113 -12.53 -5.92 -9.43
CA GLY A 113 -12.54 -6.97 -10.46
C GLY A 113 -11.64 -6.72 -11.68
N GLN A 114 -10.99 -5.56 -11.78
CA GLN A 114 -10.14 -5.24 -12.92
C GLN A 114 -8.91 -6.15 -13.01
N MET A 115 -8.55 -6.50 -14.24
CA MET A 115 -7.33 -7.21 -14.60
C MET A 115 -6.23 -6.24 -15.02
N VAL A 116 -5.01 -6.74 -15.28
CA VAL A 116 -3.87 -5.90 -15.72
C VAL A 116 -4.16 -5.05 -16.96
N GLY A 117 -5.03 -5.49 -17.87
CA GLY A 117 -5.42 -4.71 -19.06
C GLY A 117 -6.04 -3.35 -18.73
N PHE A 118 -6.67 -3.21 -17.56
CA PHE A 118 -7.26 -1.95 -17.10
C PHE A 118 -6.24 -0.81 -17.00
N GLY A 119 -5.02 -1.09 -16.56
CA GLY A 119 -3.97 -0.07 -16.50
C GLY A 119 -3.70 0.57 -17.87
N ARG A 120 -3.79 -0.22 -18.96
CA ARG A 120 -3.65 0.30 -20.33
C ARG A 120 -4.83 1.19 -20.72
N THR A 121 -6.05 0.85 -20.28
CA THR A 121 -7.24 1.69 -20.48
C THR A 121 -7.07 3.05 -19.82
N VAL A 122 -6.66 3.07 -18.55
CA VAL A 122 -6.42 4.32 -17.80
C VAL A 122 -5.32 5.14 -18.47
N LEU A 123 -4.19 4.51 -18.84
CA LEU A 123 -3.07 5.22 -19.44
C LEU A 123 -3.41 5.80 -20.82
N LYS A 124 -4.24 5.12 -21.61
CA LYS A 124 -4.73 5.65 -22.90
C LYS A 124 -5.51 6.96 -22.72
N ASP A 125 -6.28 7.10 -21.64
CA ASP A 125 -7.03 8.33 -21.35
C ASP A 125 -6.17 9.40 -20.67
N ARG A 126 -5.31 8.99 -19.73
CA ARG A 126 -4.76 9.93 -18.73
C ARG A 126 -3.27 10.19 -18.82
N ILE A 127 -2.49 9.45 -19.60
CA ILE A 127 -1.01 9.54 -19.54
C ILE A 127 -0.48 10.98 -19.79
N TYR A 128 -1.20 11.77 -20.58
CA TYR A 128 -0.82 13.14 -20.95
C TYR A 128 -1.21 14.20 -19.91
N GLU A 129 -1.79 13.83 -18.77
CA GLU A 129 -2.16 14.78 -17.70
C GLU A 129 -0.96 15.23 -16.82
N GLY A 130 0.28 15.00 -17.25
CA GLY A 130 1.48 15.50 -16.55
C GLY A 130 1.87 14.73 -15.29
N TRP A 131 1.65 13.41 -15.25
CA TRP A 131 2.07 12.56 -14.13
C TRP A 131 3.59 12.52 -13.97
N ASN A 132 4.06 12.49 -12.73
CA ASN A 132 5.47 12.47 -12.36
C ASN A 132 5.93 11.12 -11.79
N ALA A 133 5.01 10.33 -11.25
CA ALA A 133 5.28 8.98 -10.75
C ALA A 133 4.02 8.12 -10.85
N ALA A 134 4.18 6.81 -10.70
CA ALA A 134 3.05 5.88 -10.67
C ALA A 134 3.19 4.79 -9.60
N VAL A 135 2.06 4.33 -9.09
CA VAL A 135 1.92 3.08 -8.34
C VAL A 135 1.03 2.16 -9.15
N VAL A 136 1.43 0.90 -9.31
CA VAL A 136 0.64 -0.11 -10.04
C VAL A 136 0.47 -1.33 -9.17
N PHE A 137 -0.77 -1.65 -8.85
CA PHE A 137 -1.15 -2.88 -8.18
C PHE A 137 -2.28 -3.57 -8.95
N LEU A 138 -1.88 -4.26 -10.02
CA LEU A 138 -2.77 -5.03 -10.88
C LEU A 138 -2.20 -6.43 -11.02
N GLY A 139 -2.92 -7.43 -10.52
CA GLY A 139 -2.43 -8.81 -10.56
C GLY A 139 -3.27 -9.80 -9.76
N THR A 140 -4.12 -9.29 -8.85
CA THR A 140 -5.06 -10.11 -8.08
C THR A 140 -5.99 -10.89 -9.00
N ASN A 141 -6.48 -10.24 -10.06
CA ASN A 141 -7.31 -10.85 -11.11
C ASN A 141 -6.44 -11.30 -12.30
N TYR A 142 -5.61 -12.32 -12.09
CA TYR A 142 -4.56 -12.75 -13.03
C TYR A 142 -5.05 -13.28 -14.39
N GLY A 143 -6.22 -13.92 -14.45
CA GLY A 143 -6.76 -14.49 -15.69
C GLY A 143 -6.03 -15.75 -16.20
N GLY A 144 -5.03 -16.26 -15.46
CA GLY A 144 -4.43 -17.58 -15.68
C GLY A 144 -3.37 -17.67 -16.77
N SER A 145 -2.85 -16.54 -17.29
CA SER A 145 -1.82 -16.53 -18.34
C SER A 145 -0.66 -15.60 -18.02
N ALA A 146 0.51 -16.19 -17.73
CA ALA A 146 1.74 -15.45 -17.44
C ALA A 146 2.17 -14.59 -18.63
N THR A 147 2.01 -15.13 -19.84
CA THR A 147 2.35 -14.43 -21.08
C THR A 147 1.49 -13.20 -21.29
N ASN A 148 0.16 -13.32 -21.16
CA ASN A 148 -0.74 -12.17 -21.31
C ASN A 148 -0.48 -11.15 -20.20
N TYR A 149 -0.31 -11.60 -18.96
CA TYR A 149 -0.02 -10.74 -17.83
C TYR A 149 1.30 -9.98 -18.03
N SER A 150 2.37 -10.67 -18.42
CA SER A 150 3.67 -10.07 -18.72
C SER A 150 3.59 -9.05 -19.84
N ARG A 151 2.89 -9.37 -20.94
CA ARG A 151 2.69 -8.45 -22.07
C ARG A 151 2.02 -7.15 -21.60
N ASP A 152 0.91 -7.25 -20.88
CA ASP A 152 0.14 -6.07 -20.50
C ASP A 152 0.83 -5.26 -19.39
N LEU A 153 1.50 -5.92 -18.44
CA LEU A 153 2.31 -5.23 -17.43
C LEU A 153 3.51 -4.51 -18.06
N THR A 154 4.17 -5.13 -19.03
CA THR A 154 5.27 -4.51 -19.80
C THR A 154 4.79 -3.26 -20.52
N ALA A 155 3.64 -3.33 -21.21
CA ALA A 155 3.06 -2.19 -21.90
C ALA A 155 2.69 -1.02 -20.96
N ILE A 156 2.25 -1.32 -19.73
CA ILE A 156 2.00 -0.31 -18.70
C ILE A 156 3.30 0.38 -18.29
N VAL A 157 4.35 -0.39 -17.99
CA VAL A 157 5.64 0.13 -17.58
C VAL A 157 6.30 0.95 -18.70
N ASP A 158 6.23 0.48 -19.96
CA ASP A 158 6.71 1.22 -21.13
C ASP A 158 6.02 2.58 -21.28
N ALA A 159 4.70 2.63 -21.14
CA ALA A 159 3.94 3.88 -21.26
C ALA A 159 4.24 4.86 -20.10
N LEU A 160 4.58 4.34 -18.92
CA LEU A 160 4.96 5.15 -17.77
C LEU A 160 6.38 5.67 -17.87
N ALA A 161 7.29 4.95 -18.53
CA ALA A 161 8.69 5.36 -18.68
C ALA A 161 8.83 6.78 -19.27
N PRO A 162 9.80 7.58 -18.78
CA PRO A 162 10.82 7.26 -17.77
C PRO A 162 10.37 7.46 -16.31
N ARG A 163 9.08 7.68 -16.03
CA ARG A 163 8.59 8.06 -14.69
C ARG A 163 8.87 6.97 -13.66
N PRO A 164 9.31 7.32 -12.44
CA PRO A 164 9.43 6.38 -11.34
C PRO A 164 8.11 5.62 -11.12
N THR A 165 8.18 4.29 -11.10
CA THR A 165 7.01 3.42 -11.02
C THR A 165 7.21 2.39 -9.92
N LEU A 166 6.23 2.26 -9.03
CA LEU A 166 6.19 1.27 -7.97
C LEU A 166 5.24 0.15 -8.36
N LEU A 167 5.75 -1.06 -8.56
CA LEU A 167 4.93 -2.26 -8.75
C LEU A 167 4.72 -2.97 -7.41
N LEU A 168 3.48 -3.38 -7.12
CA LEU A 168 3.17 -4.18 -5.94
C LEU A 168 3.01 -5.65 -6.32
N THR A 169 3.64 -6.55 -5.56
CA THR A 169 3.39 -7.99 -5.68
C THR A 169 2.00 -8.35 -5.14
N ALA A 170 1.35 -9.34 -5.74
CA ALA A 170 0.03 -9.81 -5.32
C ALA A 170 0.12 -10.77 -4.11
N SER A 171 -0.94 -10.79 -3.30
CA SER A 171 -1.08 -11.69 -2.15
C SER A 171 -1.02 -13.16 -2.57
N LEU A 172 -0.35 -14.00 -1.77
CA LEU A 172 -0.09 -15.42 -2.07
C LEU A 172 -1.23 -16.35 -1.65
N PHE A 173 -2.48 -15.98 -1.95
CA PHE A 173 -3.67 -16.75 -1.53
C PHE A 173 -3.91 -18.03 -2.35
N LYS A 174 -3.19 -18.20 -3.47
CA LYS A 174 -3.17 -19.41 -4.30
C LYS A 174 -1.75 -19.63 -4.85
N PRO A 175 -1.34 -20.88 -5.13
CA PRO A 175 0.00 -21.16 -5.68
C PRO A 175 0.33 -20.38 -6.96
N VAL A 176 -0.66 -20.22 -7.86
CA VAL A 176 -0.49 -19.48 -9.13
C VAL A 176 -0.08 -18.01 -8.95
N MET A 177 -0.31 -17.42 -7.76
CA MET A 177 0.11 -16.05 -7.48
C MET A 177 1.64 -15.91 -7.41
N GLN A 178 2.37 -17.01 -7.22
CA GLN A 178 3.82 -17.03 -7.35
C GLN A 178 4.26 -16.72 -8.78
N ASP A 179 3.53 -17.21 -9.79
CA ASP A 179 3.82 -16.89 -11.20
C ASP A 179 3.61 -15.40 -11.47
N VAL A 180 2.52 -14.83 -10.94
CA VAL A 180 2.24 -13.39 -11.03
C VAL A 180 3.39 -12.57 -10.45
N ASN A 181 3.83 -12.91 -9.24
CA ASN A 181 4.89 -12.20 -8.54
C ASN A 181 6.26 -12.39 -9.21
N THR A 182 6.49 -13.54 -9.83
CA THR A 182 7.68 -13.80 -10.65
C THR A 182 7.69 -12.90 -11.88
N VAL A 183 6.55 -12.76 -12.58
CA VAL A 183 6.41 -11.86 -13.73
C VAL A 183 6.63 -10.41 -13.31
N ILE A 184 6.05 -9.95 -12.19
CA ILE A 184 6.22 -8.58 -11.68
C ILE A 184 7.71 -8.26 -11.50
N ARG A 185 8.44 -9.12 -10.80
CA ARG A 185 9.88 -8.93 -10.57
C ARG A 185 10.69 -9.00 -11.86
N THR A 186 10.33 -9.92 -12.76
CA THR A 186 10.99 -10.06 -14.07
C THR A 186 10.78 -8.85 -14.97
N VAL A 187 9.60 -8.23 -14.92
CA VAL A 187 9.37 -6.96 -15.63
C VAL A 187 10.17 -5.87 -14.95
N ALA A 188 10.04 -5.67 -13.63
CA ALA A 188 10.75 -4.62 -12.90
C ALA A 188 12.27 -4.64 -13.12
N SER A 189 12.90 -5.83 -13.15
CA SER A 189 14.35 -5.95 -13.34
C SER A 189 14.85 -5.44 -14.72
N LYS A 190 13.96 -5.26 -15.69
CA LYS A 190 14.30 -4.75 -17.03
C LYS A 190 14.25 -3.23 -17.12
N TYR A 191 13.69 -2.54 -16.11
CA TYR A 191 13.43 -1.10 -16.16
C TYR A 191 14.07 -0.37 -14.98
N PRO A 192 15.02 0.55 -15.22
CA PRO A 192 15.71 1.26 -14.14
C PRO A 192 14.80 2.23 -13.36
N ASN A 193 13.70 2.67 -13.95
CA ASN A 193 12.69 3.53 -13.32
C ASN A 193 11.68 2.75 -12.48
N VAL A 194 11.75 1.42 -12.42
CA VAL A 194 10.79 0.58 -11.69
C VAL A 194 11.39 0.06 -10.38
N ALA A 195 10.60 0.12 -9.32
CA ALA A 195 10.88 -0.54 -8.05
C ALA A 195 9.71 -1.45 -7.65
N VAL A 196 9.97 -2.39 -6.74
CA VAL A 196 8.96 -3.36 -6.28
C VAL A 196 8.68 -3.19 -4.79
N LEU A 197 7.40 -3.22 -4.42
CA LEU A 197 6.95 -3.34 -3.04
C LEU A 197 6.36 -4.72 -2.81
N ASP A 198 6.97 -5.50 -1.91
CA ASP A 198 6.64 -6.92 -1.72
C ASP A 198 5.41 -7.13 -0.80
N TRP A 199 4.26 -6.69 -1.28
CA TRP A 199 2.98 -6.88 -0.59
C TRP A 199 2.60 -8.36 -0.47
N GLY A 200 2.97 -9.20 -1.44
CA GLY A 200 2.76 -10.64 -1.41
C GLY A 200 3.24 -11.30 -0.11
N THR A 201 4.45 -10.99 0.32
CA THR A 201 5.00 -11.45 1.61
C THR A 201 4.35 -10.74 2.79
N ALA A 202 4.18 -9.41 2.71
CA ALA A 202 3.65 -8.62 3.81
C ALA A 202 2.21 -9.02 4.19
N SER A 203 1.38 -9.31 3.20
CA SER A 203 -0.03 -9.70 3.37
C SER A 203 -0.22 -11.05 4.07
N ALA A 204 0.80 -11.91 4.10
CA ALA A 204 0.76 -13.19 4.80
C ALA A 204 0.87 -13.05 6.34
N GLN A 205 1.12 -11.84 6.85
CA GLN A 205 1.20 -11.59 8.28
C GLN A 205 -0.17 -11.81 8.95
N PRO A 206 -0.22 -12.42 10.15
CA PRO A 206 -1.47 -12.66 10.86
C PRO A 206 -2.28 -11.37 11.09
N GLY A 207 -3.59 -11.44 10.84
CA GLY A 207 -4.51 -10.35 11.14
C GLY A 207 -4.58 -9.23 10.11
N LEU A 208 -3.98 -9.38 8.91
CA LEU A 208 -4.06 -8.37 7.85
C LEU A 208 -5.12 -8.65 6.78
N MET A 209 -5.56 -9.90 6.61
CA MET A 209 -6.47 -10.28 5.53
C MET A 209 -7.90 -10.55 6.04
N ASN A 210 -8.87 -10.36 5.15
CA ASN A 210 -10.23 -10.87 5.32
C ASN A 210 -10.24 -12.40 5.15
N ARG A 211 -11.40 -13.02 5.42
CA ARG A 211 -11.58 -14.48 5.35
C ARG A 211 -11.33 -15.07 3.94
N ASP A 212 -11.43 -14.25 2.90
CA ASP A 212 -11.15 -14.67 1.52
C ASP A 212 -9.64 -14.81 1.22
N ASN A 213 -8.78 -14.31 2.11
CA ASN A 213 -7.33 -14.21 1.96
C ASN A 213 -6.86 -13.37 0.76
N VAL A 214 -7.77 -12.66 0.09
CA VAL A 214 -7.48 -11.82 -1.09
C VAL A 214 -7.50 -10.35 -0.69
N HIS A 215 -8.53 -9.93 0.04
CA HIS A 215 -8.73 -8.52 0.37
C HIS A 215 -8.16 -8.22 1.76
N PRO A 216 -7.39 -7.14 1.92
CA PRO A 216 -6.94 -6.73 3.24
C PRO A 216 -8.14 -6.26 4.09
N ASN A 217 -8.13 -6.60 5.37
CA ASN A 217 -9.04 -5.99 6.34
C ASN A 217 -8.59 -4.55 6.67
N ASP A 218 -9.26 -3.86 7.60
CA ASP A 218 -8.92 -2.47 7.93
C ASP A 218 -7.48 -2.28 8.42
N THR A 219 -6.97 -3.22 9.22
CA THR A 219 -5.56 -3.24 9.63
C THR A 219 -4.64 -3.46 8.43
N GLY A 220 -4.97 -4.44 7.57
CA GLY A 220 -4.20 -4.72 6.35
C GLY A 220 -4.16 -3.54 5.37
N ARG A 221 -5.29 -2.85 5.18
CA ARG A 221 -5.39 -1.63 4.35
C ARG A 221 -4.49 -0.52 4.89
N GLN A 222 -4.46 -0.32 6.21
CA GLN A 222 -3.56 0.65 6.83
C GLN A 222 -2.08 0.27 6.64
N VAL A 223 -1.72 -1.01 6.80
CA VAL A 223 -0.35 -1.51 6.53
C VAL A 223 0.02 -1.36 5.06
N LEU A 224 -0.88 -1.69 4.13
CA LEU A 224 -0.69 -1.53 2.68
C LEU A 224 -0.39 -0.08 2.31
N VAL A 225 -1.27 0.84 2.72
CA VAL A 225 -1.15 2.27 2.44
C VAL A 225 0.11 2.84 3.10
N GLY A 226 0.40 2.46 4.35
CA GLY A 226 1.62 2.87 5.05
C GLY A 226 2.90 2.36 4.36
N SER A 227 2.88 1.15 3.80
CA SER A 227 4.00 0.60 3.03
C SER A 227 4.23 1.38 1.73
N ILE A 228 3.16 1.72 1.01
CA ILE A 228 3.22 2.55 -0.19
C ILE A 228 3.77 3.94 0.14
N ALA A 229 3.24 4.58 1.20
CA ALA A 229 3.71 5.88 1.67
C ALA A 229 5.19 5.86 2.07
N ALA A 230 5.64 4.81 2.76
CA ALA A 230 7.04 4.64 3.15
C ALA A 230 7.97 4.49 1.94
N ALA A 231 7.53 3.75 0.91
CA ALA A 231 8.28 3.53 -0.34
C ALA A 231 8.34 4.79 -1.23
N LEU A 232 7.25 5.56 -1.29
CA LEU A 232 7.21 6.84 -1.99
C LEU A 232 8.04 7.91 -1.28
N GLY A 233 7.89 8.04 0.04
CA GLY A 233 8.46 9.15 0.81
C GLY A 233 7.84 10.49 0.44
N ASN A 234 8.53 11.58 0.79
CA ASN A 234 8.08 12.93 0.45
C ASN A 234 8.16 13.16 -1.07
N ALA A 235 7.15 13.82 -1.61
CA ALA A 235 7.21 14.37 -2.94
C ALA A 235 8.35 15.43 -3.01
N PRO A 236 8.97 15.60 -4.18
CA PRO A 236 10.06 16.56 -4.35
C PRO A 236 9.58 18.01 -4.21
N VAL A 237 8.30 18.29 -4.50
CA VAL A 237 7.71 19.64 -4.51
C VAL A 237 6.23 19.60 -4.11
N GLY A 238 5.67 20.78 -3.81
CA GLY A 238 4.22 20.99 -3.69
C GLY A 238 3.61 20.57 -2.35
N THR A 239 2.33 20.93 -2.18
CA THR A 239 1.57 20.74 -0.92
C THR A 239 0.68 19.50 -0.90
N GLY A 240 0.69 18.72 -1.99
CA GLY A 240 -0.20 17.57 -2.19
C GLY A 240 -1.67 17.94 -2.41
N SER A 241 -2.42 17.02 -3.01
CA SER A 241 -3.88 17.14 -3.21
C SER A 241 -4.50 15.78 -3.50
N CYS A 242 -5.76 15.56 -3.11
CA CYS A 242 -6.50 14.39 -3.56
C CYS A 242 -7.22 14.76 -4.86
N LEU A 243 -6.75 14.21 -5.98
CA LEU A 243 -7.33 14.45 -7.30
C LEU A 243 -8.56 13.54 -7.50
N PRO A 244 -9.57 13.99 -8.26
CA PRO A 244 -10.74 13.16 -8.53
C PRO A 244 -10.36 11.92 -9.36
N SER A 245 -10.97 10.78 -9.02
CA SER A 245 -10.90 9.56 -9.82
C SER A 245 -11.83 9.66 -11.03
N LYS A 246 -11.39 9.15 -12.18
CA LYS A 246 -12.25 8.99 -13.37
C LYS A 246 -12.85 7.59 -13.45
N TYR A 247 -12.17 6.60 -12.91
CA TYR A 247 -12.55 5.20 -12.92
C TYR A 247 -13.01 4.77 -11.52
N THR A 248 -14.33 4.59 -11.38
CA THR A 248 -14.99 4.30 -10.10
C THR A 248 -16.07 3.21 -10.22
N ASP A 249 -16.14 2.52 -11.36
CA ASP A 249 -17.11 1.45 -11.57
C ASP A 249 -16.66 0.16 -10.88
N ASP A 250 -17.25 -0.13 -9.72
CA ASP A 250 -16.99 -1.36 -8.97
C ASP A 250 -18.01 -2.48 -9.27
N SER A 251 -18.85 -2.32 -10.29
CA SER A 251 -19.96 -3.25 -10.59
C SER A 251 -19.52 -4.66 -11.03
N LEU A 252 -18.24 -4.83 -11.38
CA LEU A 252 -17.67 -6.15 -11.72
C LEU A 252 -17.64 -7.12 -10.53
N VAL A 253 -17.78 -6.63 -9.30
CA VAL A 253 -17.88 -7.49 -8.12
C VAL A 253 -19.24 -7.34 -7.46
N THR A 254 -19.99 -8.44 -7.41
CA THR A 254 -21.36 -8.50 -6.90
C THR A 254 -21.48 -9.18 -5.54
N GLY A 255 -20.36 -9.66 -4.97
CA GLY A 255 -20.33 -10.36 -3.70
C GLY A 255 -20.25 -9.41 -2.50
N ASP A 256 -21.10 -9.65 -1.51
CA ASP A 256 -21.02 -8.99 -0.20
C ASP A 256 -19.61 -9.18 0.39
N ASN A 257 -18.99 -8.07 0.82
CA ASN A 257 -17.67 -7.98 1.49
C ASN A 257 -16.41 -8.01 0.61
N THR A 258 -16.48 -7.90 -0.72
CA THR A 258 -15.25 -7.66 -1.52
C THR A 258 -14.75 -6.24 -1.35
N MET A 259 -15.65 -5.26 -1.54
CA MET A 259 -15.34 -3.87 -1.25
C MET A 259 -15.64 -3.58 0.22
N PRO A 260 -14.82 -2.74 0.89
CA PRO A 260 -14.99 -2.46 2.31
C PRO A 260 -16.31 -1.72 2.55
N SER A 261 -17.04 -2.15 3.57
CA SER A 261 -18.20 -1.42 4.11
C SER A 261 -17.78 -0.33 5.11
N SER A 262 -16.56 -0.41 5.64
CA SER A 262 -15.97 0.55 6.58
C SER A 262 -15.09 1.58 5.88
N THR A 263 -15.23 2.84 6.29
CA THR A 263 -14.29 3.90 5.95
C THR A 263 -13.13 3.89 6.96
N LEU A 264 -11.89 3.92 6.48
CA LEU A 264 -10.74 4.16 7.35
C LEU A 264 -10.71 5.65 7.70
N VAL A 265 -10.68 5.97 9.00
CA VAL A 265 -10.72 7.35 9.49
C VAL A 265 -9.45 8.11 9.09
N GLY A 266 -9.62 9.15 8.27
CA GLY A 266 -8.58 10.01 7.72
C GLY A 266 -9.14 11.22 6.98
N GLN A 267 -10.16 11.84 7.57
CA GLN A 267 -10.89 13.07 7.24
C GLN A 267 -12.24 12.95 6.50
N SER A 268 -13.19 13.72 7.04
CA SER A 268 -14.61 13.94 6.70
C SER A 268 -15.16 13.34 5.43
N THR A 269 -16.28 12.65 5.59
CA THR A 269 -17.32 12.59 4.57
C THR A 269 -17.53 13.99 3.99
N VAL A 270 -17.25 14.16 2.69
CA VAL A 270 -18.00 15.17 1.92
C VAL A 270 -19.43 14.65 1.90
N PRO A 271 -20.41 15.33 2.53
CA PRO A 271 -21.80 14.96 2.34
C PRO A 271 -22.15 15.37 0.91
N GLY A 272 -22.32 14.40 0.01
CA GLY A 272 -22.78 14.70 -1.34
C GLY A 272 -22.31 13.75 -2.42
N SER A 273 -22.62 12.47 -2.31
CA SER A 273 -23.02 11.70 -3.49
C SER A 273 -23.90 10.53 -3.07
N SER A 274 -25.03 10.88 -2.44
CA SER A 274 -26.20 10.01 -2.45
C SER A 274 -27.03 10.49 -3.62
N THR A 275 -27.00 9.74 -4.72
CA THR A 275 -27.97 9.86 -5.81
C THR A 275 -29.31 9.36 -5.29
N ILE A 276 -29.98 10.17 -4.47
CA ILE A 276 -31.43 10.11 -4.30
C ILE A 276 -31.94 11.30 -5.07
N ALA A 277 -32.53 11.02 -6.23
CA ALA A 277 -33.30 12.01 -6.97
C ALA A 277 -34.30 12.67 -6.01
N PRO A 278 -34.44 14.00 -5.98
CA PRO A 278 -35.49 14.62 -5.22
C PRO A 278 -36.83 14.18 -5.83
N GLN A 279 -37.56 13.31 -5.13
CA GLN A 279 -39.00 13.23 -5.32
C GLN A 279 -39.55 14.60 -4.94
N ILE A 280 -39.90 15.37 -5.96
CA ILE A 280 -40.70 16.56 -5.82
C ILE A 280 -42.09 16.07 -5.37
N THR A 281 -42.28 15.99 -4.06
CA THR A 281 -43.62 15.87 -3.49
C THR A 281 -44.27 17.22 -3.67
N THR A 282 -45.09 17.36 -4.71
CA THR A 282 -45.99 18.49 -4.86
C THR A 282 -46.99 18.46 -3.70
N THR A 283 -46.70 19.23 -2.66
CA THR A 283 -47.70 19.55 -1.64
C THR A 283 -48.72 20.48 -2.26
N THR A 284 -49.82 19.92 -2.75
CA THR A 284 -51.01 20.71 -3.10
C THR A 284 -51.58 21.28 -1.81
N THR A 285 -51.29 22.55 -1.52
CA THR A 285 -51.97 23.31 -0.48
C THR A 285 -53.44 23.45 -0.87
N ILE A 286 -54.30 22.62 -0.29
CA ILE A 286 -55.75 22.78 -0.38
C ILE A 286 -56.12 24.00 0.48
N ALA A 287 -56.61 25.05 -0.15
CA ALA A 287 -57.14 26.22 0.53
C ALA A 287 -58.35 25.82 1.39
N PRO A 288 -58.49 26.34 2.63
CA PRO A 288 -59.65 26.07 3.47
C PRO A 288 -60.93 26.67 2.84
N PRO A 289 -62.10 26.02 2.99
CA PRO A 289 -63.36 26.53 2.46
C PRO A 289 -63.76 27.83 3.16
N VAL A 290 -64.01 28.86 2.35
CA VAL A 290 -64.60 30.13 2.80
C VAL A 290 -66.05 29.88 3.18
N VAL A 291 -66.37 30.02 4.48
CA VAL A 291 -67.74 30.00 4.99
C VAL A 291 -68.32 31.41 4.82
N THR A 292 -69.12 31.59 3.78
CA THR A 292 -69.90 32.82 3.58
C THR A 292 -71.15 32.76 4.46
N THR A 293 -71.22 33.61 5.49
CA THR A 293 -72.47 33.93 6.18
C THR A 293 -72.90 35.31 5.72
N VAL A 294 -74.02 35.37 5.00
CA VAL A 294 -74.75 36.62 4.71
C VAL A 294 -75.98 36.62 5.63
N PRO A 295 -76.32 37.75 6.28
CA PRO A 295 -77.49 37.85 7.15
C PRO A 295 -78.82 37.57 6.44
#